data_AF-A0A964UFD2-F1
#
_entry.id   AF-A0A964UFD2-F1
#
_cell.length_a   1.000
_cell.length_b   1.000
_cell.length_c   1.000
_cell.angle_alpha   90.00
_cell.angle_beta   90.00
_cell.angle_gamma   90.00
#
_symmetry.space_group_name_H-M   'P 1'
#
loop_
_entity.id
_entity.type
_entity.pdbx_description
1 polymer ?
#
loop_
_entity_poly.entity_id
_entity_poly.type
_entity_poly.pdbx_seq_one_letter_code
_entity_poly.pdbx_strand_id
1 'polypeptide(L)'
;MKRTLPLAAAALLTACQTASEPSVMEPDPPAFVEAACGGCHAVEPPFLSPNPEAPSFESIANREGLSQETLGDWLANAHNYPEVMDFDLTREQVDRIAAYMVTLKRDDYRPEM
;
A
#
# COMPACT_ATOMS: atom_id res chain seq x y z
N MET A 1 61.37 20.24 -39.37
CA MET A 1 60.22 21.10 -39.01
C MET A 1 59.16 20.22 -38.37
N LYS A 2 58.80 20.52 -37.11
CA LYS A 2 57.99 19.70 -36.22
C LYS A 2 56.50 19.87 -36.59
N ARG A 3 55.77 18.77 -36.82
CA ARG A 3 54.30 18.76 -36.86
C ARG A 3 53.78 17.62 -36.00
N THR A 4 53.45 17.98 -34.78
CA THR A 4 52.61 17.23 -33.84
C THR A 4 51.14 17.35 -34.27
N LEU A 5 50.37 16.26 -34.25
CA LEU A 5 48.90 16.23 -34.19
C LEU A 5 48.49 15.06 -33.27
N PRO A 6 47.36 15.15 -32.54
CA PRO A 6 47.25 14.69 -31.18
C PRO A 6 46.64 13.29 -31.08
N LEU A 7 47.00 12.62 -29.98
CA LEU A 7 46.38 11.42 -29.47
C LEU A 7 44.91 11.74 -29.12
N ALA A 8 43.96 11.23 -29.91
CA ALA A 8 42.54 11.31 -29.59
C ALA A 8 42.24 10.35 -28.43
N ALA A 9 42.26 10.88 -27.20
CA ALA A 9 41.79 10.17 -26.02
C ALA A 9 40.25 10.13 -26.05
N ALA A 10 39.68 9.01 -26.49
CA ALA A 10 38.26 8.73 -26.34
C ALA A 10 37.97 8.50 -24.85
N ALA A 11 37.39 9.51 -24.20
CA ALA A 11 36.91 9.42 -22.83
C ALA A 11 35.74 8.43 -22.76
N LEU A 12 35.96 7.28 -22.11
CA LEU A 12 34.92 6.35 -21.72
C LEU A 12 34.07 7.03 -20.64
N LEU A 13 32.92 7.58 -21.04
CA LEU A 13 31.86 7.98 -20.12
C LEU A 13 31.22 6.71 -19.58
N THR A 14 31.72 6.20 -18.47
CA THR A 14 31.04 5.17 -17.66
C THR A 14 29.78 5.81 -17.08
N ALA A 15 28.66 5.63 -17.76
CA ALA A 15 27.35 5.99 -17.23
C ALA A 15 27.08 5.11 -16.00
N CYS A 16 26.99 5.71 -14.82
CA CYS A 16 26.39 5.08 -13.66
C CYS A 16 24.92 4.80 -14.00
N GLN A 17 24.63 3.58 -14.44
CA GLN A 17 23.26 3.10 -14.53
C GLN A 17 22.81 2.82 -13.10
N THR A 18 22.19 3.82 -12.46
CA THR A 18 21.44 3.57 -11.23
C THR A 18 20.33 2.61 -11.61
N ALA A 19 20.47 1.34 -11.25
CA ALA A 19 19.37 0.40 -11.31
C ALA A 19 18.31 0.93 -10.36
N SER A 20 17.17 1.37 -10.87
CA SER A 20 15.98 1.50 -10.03
C SER A 20 15.73 0.12 -9.44
N GLU A 21 15.91 0.01 -8.13
CA GLU A 21 15.50 -1.18 -7.41
C GLU A 21 14.02 -1.42 -7.72
N PRO A 22 13.57 -2.67 -7.89
CA PRO A 22 12.16 -2.94 -8.02
C PRO A 22 11.49 -2.38 -6.76
N SER A 23 10.79 -1.27 -6.91
CA SER A 23 9.74 -0.86 -5.99
C SER A 23 8.90 -2.11 -5.81
N VAL A 24 8.88 -2.67 -4.60
CA VAL A 24 7.90 -3.70 -4.27
C VAL A 24 6.56 -3.04 -4.55
N MET A 25 5.94 -3.40 -5.67
CA MET A 25 4.67 -2.80 -6.06
C MET A 25 3.67 -3.37 -5.08
N GLU A 26 3.22 -2.53 -4.14
CA GLU A 26 2.17 -2.88 -3.23
C GLU A 26 0.96 -3.34 -4.05
N PRO A 27 0.27 -4.41 -3.64
CA PRO A 27 -0.85 -4.93 -4.41
C PRO A 27 -1.95 -3.87 -4.50
N ASP A 28 -2.49 -3.66 -5.70
CA ASP A 28 -3.67 -2.80 -5.87
C ASP A 28 -4.85 -3.36 -5.07
N PRO A 29 -5.67 -2.51 -4.43
CA PRO A 29 -6.88 -2.96 -3.77
C PRO A 29 -7.82 -3.59 -4.79
N PRO A 30 -8.56 -4.66 -4.43
CA PRO A 30 -9.67 -5.12 -5.26
C PRO A 30 -10.64 -3.96 -5.51
N ALA A 31 -11.13 -3.79 -6.74
CA ALA A 31 -11.97 -2.63 -7.10
C ALA A 31 -13.20 -2.40 -6.19
N PHE A 32 -13.76 -3.47 -5.61
CA PHE A 32 -14.87 -3.34 -4.66
C PHE A 32 -14.45 -2.77 -3.30
N VAL A 33 -13.20 -2.97 -2.88
CA VAL A 33 -12.64 -2.39 -1.65
C VAL A 33 -12.53 -0.88 -1.81
N GLU A 34 -12.00 -0.41 -2.95
CA GLU A 34 -11.97 1.02 -3.26
C GLU A 34 -13.39 1.60 -3.28
N ALA A 35 -14.31 0.95 -4.01
CA ALA A 35 -15.68 1.44 -4.14
C ALA A 35 -16.46 1.47 -2.81
N ALA A 36 -16.25 0.50 -1.91
CA ALA A 36 -16.99 0.37 -0.66
C ALA A 36 -16.32 1.09 0.52
N CYS A 37 -14.98 1.12 0.57
CA CYS A 37 -14.21 1.57 1.72
C CYS A 37 -13.43 2.86 1.45
N GLY A 38 -13.06 3.12 0.19
CA GLY A 38 -12.22 4.26 -0.23
C GLY A 38 -12.85 5.63 -0.02
N GLY A 39 -14.19 5.70 0.09
CA GLY A 39 -14.89 6.95 0.41
C GLY A 39 -14.60 7.49 1.81
N CYS A 40 -14.18 6.62 2.74
CA CYS A 40 -13.84 6.99 4.11
C CYS A 40 -12.39 6.66 4.44
N HIS A 41 -11.88 5.49 4.07
CA HIS A 41 -10.55 5.02 4.40
C HIS A 41 -9.58 5.24 3.25
N ALA A 42 -8.30 5.50 3.55
CA ALA A 42 -7.25 5.26 2.57
C ALA A 42 -6.98 3.76 2.46
N VAL A 43 -7.32 3.16 1.31
CA VAL A 43 -7.18 1.71 1.10
C VAL A 43 -5.94 1.32 0.31
N GLU A 44 -5.22 2.29 -0.24
CA GLU A 44 -4.00 2.11 -1.04
C GLU A 44 -2.99 3.25 -0.77
N PRO A 45 -1.70 3.08 -1.16
CA PRO A 45 -0.71 4.15 -1.11
C PRO A 45 -1.17 5.40 -1.88
N PRO A 46 -0.89 6.63 -1.40
CA PRO A 46 -0.02 6.97 -0.29
C PRO A 46 -0.70 6.97 1.09
N PHE A 47 -1.81 6.23 1.25
CA PHE A 47 -2.56 6.09 2.52
C PHE A 47 -3.08 7.39 3.12
N LEU A 48 -3.36 8.39 2.28
CA LEU A 48 -3.95 9.67 2.67
C LEU A 48 -5.48 9.55 2.73
N SER A 49 -6.02 9.42 3.94
CA SER A 49 -7.44 9.19 4.15
C SER A 49 -8.27 10.43 3.81
N PRO A 50 -9.38 10.32 3.05
CA PRO A 50 -10.29 11.43 2.82
C PRO A 50 -11.04 11.83 4.09
N ASN A 51 -11.18 10.91 5.06
CA ASN A 51 -11.72 11.18 6.37
C ASN A 51 -10.62 11.00 7.45
N PRO A 52 -10.21 12.07 8.16
CA PRO A 52 -9.15 12.01 9.17
C PRO A 52 -9.52 11.15 10.40
N GLU A 53 -10.82 10.89 10.64
CA GLU A 53 -11.26 10.00 11.71
C GLU A 53 -11.24 8.52 11.30
N ALA A 54 -11.12 8.24 9.99
CA ALA A 54 -11.03 6.90 9.46
C ALA A 54 -9.56 6.51 9.25
N PRO A 55 -9.02 5.54 10.02
CA PRO A 55 -7.64 5.11 9.88
C PRO A 55 -7.38 4.47 8.50
N SER A 56 -6.19 4.64 7.94
CA SER A 56 -5.80 3.97 6.70
C SER A 56 -5.80 2.45 6.88
N PHE A 57 -5.99 1.71 5.79
CA PHE A 57 -5.89 0.25 5.82
C PHE A 57 -4.50 -0.23 6.25
N GLU A 58 -3.43 0.46 5.86
CA GLU A 58 -2.08 0.17 6.33
C GLU A 58 -1.97 0.29 7.86
N SER A 59 -2.53 1.36 8.44
CA SER A 59 -2.49 1.56 9.89
C SER A 59 -3.30 0.51 10.66
N ILE A 60 -4.40 0.02 10.08
CA ILE A 60 -5.18 -1.07 10.65
C ILE A 60 -4.41 -2.40 10.52
N ALA A 61 -3.86 -2.68 9.33
CA ALA A 61 -3.11 -3.88 9.01
C ALA A 61 -1.99 -4.16 10.01
N ASN A 62 -1.32 -3.08 10.46
CA ASN A 62 -0.16 -3.14 11.33
C ASN A 62 -0.47 -3.03 12.84
N ARG A 63 -1.74 -3.16 13.25
CA ARG A 63 -2.10 -3.26 14.68
C ARG A 63 -1.66 -4.59 15.27
N GLU A 64 -1.20 -4.57 16.52
CA GLU A 64 -0.83 -5.77 17.26
C GLU A 64 -2.02 -6.76 17.32
N GLY A 65 -1.74 -8.04 17.06
CA GLY A 65 -2.75 -9.11 17.12
C GLY A 65 -3.73 -9.14 15.95
N LEU A 66 -3.65 -8.21 14.99
CA LEU A 66 -4.45 -8.30 13.78
C LEU A 66 -4.02 -9.53 12.97
N SER A 67 -4.96 -10.25 12.39
CA SER A 67 -4.75 -11.36 11.45
C SER A 67 -5.91 -11.36 10.45
N GLN A 68 -5.82 -12.19 9.41
CA GLN A 68 -6.93 -12.32 8.46
C GLN A 68 -8.19 -12.86 9.17
N GLU A 69 -8.00 -13.79 10.11
CA GLU A 69 -9.08 -14.36 10.92
C GLU A 69 -9.72 -13.31 11.84
N THR A 70 -8.92 -12.60 12.65
CA THR A 70 -9.47 -11.62 13.60
C THR A 70 -10.12 -10.44 12.90
N LEU A 71 -9.59 -10.02 11.74
CA LEU A 71 -10.21 -9.00 10.91
C LEU A 71 -11.50 -9.52 10.24
N GLY A 72 -11.50 -10.74 9.73
CA GLY A 72 -12.68 -11.37 9.14
C GLY A 72 -13.84 -11.45 10.14
N ASP A 73 -13.57 -11.90 11.36
CA ASP A 73 -14.56 -11.97 12.44
C ASP A 73 -15.14 -10.60 12.79
N TRP A 74 -14.30 -9.56 12.81
CA TRP A 74 -14.74 -8.19 13.06
C TRP A 74 -15.60 -7.65 11.92
N LEU A 75 -15.18 -7.83 10.66
CA LEU A 75 -15.94 -7.43 9.48
C LEU A 75 -17.31 -8.13 9.40
N ALA A 76 -17.39 -9.39 9.81
CA ALA A 76 -18.63 -10.17 9.78
C ALA A 76 -19.61 -9.83 10.90
N ASN A 77 -19.13 -9.46 12.10
CA ASN A 77 -19.97 -9.40 13.30
C ASN A 77 -19.96 -8.06 14.05
N ALA A 78 -18.91 -7.24 13.90
CA ALA A 78 -18.68 -6.05 14.72
C ALA A 78 -18.49 -4.76 13.90
N HIS A 79 -18.41 -4.86 12.56
CA HIS A 79 -18.12 -3.73 11.68
C HIS A 79 -19.33 -2.89 11.29
N ASN A 80 -20.55 -3.35 11.57
CA ASN A 80 -21.76 -2.59 11.24
C ASN A 80 -22.05 -1.54 12.32
N TYR A 81 -21.70 -0.29 12.01
CA TYR A 81 -22.06 0.90 12.78
C TYR A 81 -22.91 1.79 11.88
N PRO A 82 -24.24 1.62 11.82
CA PRO A 82 -25.08 2.26 10.80
C PRO A 82 -24.98 3.80 10.74
N GLU A 83 -24.55 4.45 11.83
CA GLU A 83 -24.33 5.90 11.87
C GLU A 83 -23.04 6.35 11.15
N VAL A 84 -22.10 5.43 10.89
CA VAL A 84 -20.76 5.69 10.32
C VAL A 84 -20.55 4.88 9.03
N MET A 85 -21.06 3.66 8.99
CA MET A 85 -20.88 2.67 7.95
C MET A 85 -22.16 1.82 7.83
N ASP A 86 -22.94 2.07 6.79
CA ASP A 86 -24.23 1.40 6.55
C ASP A 86 -24.20 0.63 5.23
N PHE A 87 -23.50 -0.51 5.22
CA PHE A 87 -23.54 -1.46 4.11
C PHE A 87 -23.29 -2.90 4.57
N ASP A 88 -23.87 -3.85 3.83
CA ASP A 88 -23.71 -5.27 4.09
C ASP A 88 -22.54 -5.86 3.29
N LEU A 89 -21.71 -6.66 3.97
CA LEU A 89 -20.67 -7.47 3.34
C LEU A 89 -21.10 -8.94 3.28
N THR A 90 -20.95 -9.54 2.11
CA THR A 90 -21.02 -11.01 1.99
C THR A 90 -19.79 -11.65 2.60
N ARG A 91 -19.87 -12.93 2.99
CA ARG A 91 -18.69 -13.66 3.50
C ARG A 91 -17.51 -13.65 2.52
N GLU A 92 -17.77 -13.77 1.22
CA GLU A 92 -16.71 -13.71 0.21
C GLU A 92 -16.02 -12.32 0.19
N GLN A 93 -16.79 -11.24 0.34
CA GLN A 93 -16.21 -9.89 0.44
C GLN A 93 -15.41 -9.72 1.72
N VAL A 94 -15.91 -10.21 2.85
CA VAL A 94 -15.17 -10.20 4.12
C VAL A 94 -13.81 -10.90 3.95
N ASP A 95 -13.80 -12.10 3.39
CA ASP A 95 -12.56 -12.87 3.19
C ASP A 95 -11.58 -12.13 2.27
N ARG A 96 -12.07 -11.50 1.20
CA ARG A 96 -11.26 -10.76 0.24
C ARG A 96 -10.70 -9.46 0.82
N ILE A 97 -11.47 -8.72 1.63
CA ILE A 97 -10.99 -7.52 2.33
C ILE A 97 -9.89 -7.94 3.32
N ALA A 98 -10.16 -8.95 4.14
CA ALA A 98 -9.22 -9.40 5.16
C ALA A 98 -7.92 -9.93 4.52
N ALA A 99 -8.03 -10.71 3.45
CA ALA A 99 -6.87 -11.19 2.67
C ALA A 99 -6.05 -10.04 2.10
N TYR A 100 -6.70 -9.01 1.54
CA TYR A 100 -6.01 -7.83 1.04
C TYR A 100 -5.29 -7.08 2.16
N MET A 101 -5.97 -6.75 3.26
CA MET A 101 -5.40 -5.94 4.33
C MET A 101 -4.17 -6.59 4.99
N VAL A 102 -4.13 -7.92 5.11
CA VAL A 102 -2.92 -8.57 5.65
C VAL A 102 -1.70 -8.49 4.73
N THR A 103 -1.87 -8.21 3.44
CA THR A 103 -0.74 -7.94 2.53
C THR A 103 -0.06 -6.60 2.82
N LEU A 104 -0.74 -5.68 3.51
CA LEU A 104 -0.22 -4.36 3.87
C LEU A 104 0.60 -4.37 5.17
N LYS A 105 0.78 -5.54 5.77
CA LYS A 105 1.59 -5.70 6.98
C LYS A 105 3.07 -5.57 6.68
N ARG A 106 3.77 -4.88 7.58
CA ARG A 106 5.19 -4.57 7.46
C ARG A 106 5.88 -4.69 8.81
N ASP A 107 6.98 -5.44 8.85
CA ASP A 107 7.80 -5.59 10.07
C ASP A 107 8.45 -4.28 10.50
N ASP A 108 8.67 -3.37 9.56
CA ASP A 108 9.29 -2.06 9.77
C ASP A 108 8.28 -0.93 9.95
N TYR A 109 6.97 -1.23 10.06
CA TYR A 109 5.92 -0.20 10.14
C TYR A 109 6.18 0.82 11.25
N ARG A 110 6.03 2.09 10.90
CA ARG A 110 6.06 3.23 11.80
C ARG A 110 4.81 4.06 11.52
N PRO A 111 3.88 4.20 12.47
CA PRO A 111 2.71 5.03 12.25
C PRO A 111 3.16 6.46 11.96
N GLU A 112 2.63 7.03 10.87
CA GLU A 112 2.81 8.46 10.63
C GLU A 112 2.13 9.24 11.76
N MET A 113 2.84 10.23 12.30
CA MET A 113 2.44 11.02 13.47
C MET A 113 1.48 12.16 13.09
#